data_AF-A0A2P2LBA5-F1
#
_entry.id   AF-A0A2P2LBA5-F1
#
_cell.length_a   1.000
_cell.length_b   1.000
_cell.length_c   1.000
_cell.angle_alpha   90.00
_cell.angle_beta   90.00
_cell.angle_gamma   90.00
#
_symmetry.space_group_name_H-M   'P 1'
#
loop_
_entity.id
_entity.type
_entity.pdbx_description
1 polymer ?
#
loop_
_entity_poly.entity_id
_entity_poly.type
_entity_poly.pdbx_seq_one_letter_code
_entity_poly.pdbx_strand_id
1 'polypeptide(L)'
;MSEDPIREWIMSEGKATQITRISSVGGGCINLANRYDTDAGSFFVKTNRSIGPAMFEGEALGLGAMYETRTIRVPRPFKHCRLEPYRVVAHTLLWNSLSLDHPGAIR
;
A
#
# COMPACT_ATOMS: atom_id res chain seq x y z
N MET A 1 0.36 -15.46 -18.20
CA MET A 1 0.25 -15.36 -16.72
C MET A 1 0.98 -14.08 -16.34
N SER A 2 0.32 -13.16 -15.67
CA SER A 2 0.85 -11.80 -15.42
C SER A 2 2.02 -11.85 -14.45
N GLU A 3 3.23 -11.49 -14.90
CA GLU A 3 4.49 -11.50 -14.15
C GLU A 3 4.58 -10.44 -13.01
N ASP A 4 3.46 -9.83 -12.61
CA ASP A 4 3.41 -8.74 -11.64
C ASP A 4 2.75 -9.21 -10.33
N PRO A 5 3.54 -9.65 -9.33
CA PRO A 5 3.00 -10.19 -8.09
C PRO A 5 2.25 -9.14 -7.25
N ILE A 6 2.43 -7.84 -7.52
CA ILE A 6 1.65 -6.77 -6.88
C ILE A 6 0.21 -6.83 -7.40
N ARG A 7 0.03 -6.98 -8.72
CA ARG A 7 -1.31 -7.13 -9.31
C ARG A 7 -2.00 -8.38 -8.82
N GLU A 8 -1.29 -9.50 -8.78
CA GLU A 8 -1.86 -10.77 -8.28
C GLU A 8 -2.35 -10.62 -6.84
N TRP A 9 -1.56 -9.98 -5.97
CA TRP A 9 -1.97 -9.70 -4.61
C TRP A 9 -3.20 -8.77 -4.53
N ILE A 10 -3.20 -7.68 -5.30
CA ILE A 10 -4.34 -6.73 -5.35
C ILE A 10 -5.64 -7.44 -5.76
N MET A 11 -5.56 -8.33 -6.77
CA MET A 11 -6.73 -9.05 -7.28
C MET A 11 -7.18 -10.21 -6.38
N SER A 12 -6.28 -10.76 -5.56
CA SER A 12 -6.59 -11.87 -4.66
C SER A 12 -6.90 -11.35 -3.25
N GLU A 13 -5.87 -11.13 -2.44
CA GLU A 13 -5.99 -10.69 -1.05
C GLU A 13 -6.53 -9.26 -0.93
N GLY A 14 -6.23 -8.39 -1.90
CA GLY A 14 -6.79 -7.04 -1.99
C GLY A 14 -8.27 -7.02 -2.41
N LYS A 15 -8.81 -8.15 -2.87
CA LYS A 15 -10.21 -8.36 -3.28
C LYS A 15 -10.70 -7.42 -4.39
N ALA A 16 -9.79 -6.78 -5.13
CA ALA A 16 -10.16 -6.08 -6.35
C ALA A 16 -10.51 -7.11 -7.43
N THR A 17 -11.49 -6.80 -8.28
CA THR A 17 -11.72 -7.58 -9.50
C THR A 17 -11.16 -6.87 -10.73
N GLN A 18 -10.90 -5.56 -10.61
CA GLN A 18 -10.41 -4.74 -11.70
C GLN A 18 -9.46 -3.63 -11.22
N ILE A 19 -8.30 -3.53 -11.87
CA ILE A 19 -7.42 -2.36 -11.78
C ILE A 19 -7.78 -1.43 -12.94
N THR A 20 -8.31 -0.25 -12.64
CA THR A 20 -8.79 0.71 -13.64
C THR A 20 -7.70 1.69 -14.06
N ARG A 21 -6.74 1.99 -13.17
CA ARG A 21 -5.62 2.90 -13.46
C ARG A 21 -4.41 2.55 -12.61
N ILE A 22 -3.22 2.73 -13.18
CA ILE A 22 -1.95 2.72 -12.45
C ILE A 22 -1.27 4.05 -12.73
N SER A 23 -0.83 4.74 -11.69
CA SER A 23 -0.11 6.01 -11.82
C SER A 23 1.10 6.03 -10.89
N SER A 24 2.24 6.45 -11.42
CA SER A 24 3.41 6.70 -10.58
C SER A 24 3.14 7.93 -9.71
N VAL A 25 3.45 7.81 -8.43
CA VAL A 25 3.40 8.92 -7.48
C VAL A 25 4.83 9.45 -7.37
N GLY A 26 5.11 10.53 -8.10
CA GLY A 26 6.46 11.09 -8.24
C GLY A 26 6.98 11.79 -6.97
N GLY A 27 8.30 12.02 -6.94
CA GLY A 27 8.97 12.91 -5.97
C GLY A 27 10.17 12.32 -5.24
N GLY A 28 11.30 12.08 -5.93
CA GLY A 28 12.64 11.96 -5.32
C GLY A 28 12.85 10.91 -4.20
N CYS A 29 11.93 9.97 -4.04
CA CYS A 29 11.96 9.02 -2.94
C CYS A 29 12.99 7.91 -3.17
N ILE A 30 13.61 7.46 -2.08
CA ILE A 30 14.40 6.21 -2.03
C ILE A 30 13.58 5.01 -2.57
N ASN A 31 12.25 5.07 -2.47
CA ASN A 31 11.31 4.05 -2.92
C ASN A 31 10.55 4.49 -4.19
N LEU A 32 10.35 3.60 -5.15
CA LEU A 32 9.39 3.80 -6.24
C LEU A 32 7.97 3.65 -5.68
N ALA A 33 7.11 4.63 -5.92
CA ALA A 33 5.74 4.65 -5.45
C ALA A 33 4.74 4.66 -6.61
N ASN A 34 3.73 3.79 -6.54
CA ASN A 34 2.64 3.69 -7.50
C ASN A 34 1.30 3.68 -6.78
N ARG A 35 0.30 4.33 -7.38
CA ARG A 35 -1.11 4.22 -7.00
C ARG A 35 -1.84 3.35 -8.02
N TYR A 36 -2.53 2.34 -7.53
CA TYR A 36 -3.41 1.45 -8.27
C TYR A 36 -4.85 1.79 -7.89
N ASP A 37 -5.61 2.34 -8.83
CA ASP A 37 -7.04 2.54 -8.64
C ASP A 37 -7.79 1.27 -9.05
N THR A 38 -8.70 0.83 -8.19
CA THR A 38 -9.46 -0.42 -8.39
C THR A 38 -10.92 -0.24 -8.01
N ASP A 39 -11.73 -1.24 -8.33
CA ASP A 39 -13.13 -1.35 -7.89
C ASP A 39 -13.29 -1.59 -6.37
N ALA A 40 -12.22 -2.00 -5.67
CA ALA A 40 -12.19 -2.18 -4.21
C ALA A 40 -11.57 -0.97 -3.46
N GLY A 41 -11.29 0.12 -4.16
CA GLY A 41 -10.59 1.31 -3.63
C GLY A 41 -9.17 1.45 -4.18
N SER A 42 -8.46 2.49 -3.76
CA SER A 42 -7.10 2.77 -4.26
C SER A 42 -6.05 2.10 -3.37
N PHE A 43 -5.10 1.39 -3.99
CA PHE A 43 -3.91 0.87 -3.32
C PHE A 43 -2.71 1.75 -3.61
N PHE A 44 -1.92 2.04 -2.57
CA PHE A 44 -0.63 2.68 -2.68
C PHE A 44 0.46 1.66 -2.42
N VAL A 45 1.37 1.52 -3.39
CA VAL A 45 2.42 0.51 -3.37
C VAL A 45 3.77 1.20 -3.43
N LYS A 46 4.61 0.95 -2.42
CA LYS A 46 6.02 1.34 -2.42
C LYS A 46 6.88 0.13 -2.76
N THR A 47 7.90 0.33 -3.57
CA THR A 47 8.86 -0.69 -3.97
C THR A 47 10.29 -0.21 -3.83
N ASN A 48 11.20 -1.08 -3.40
CA ASN A 48 12.63 -0.79 -3.39
C ASN A 48 13.44 -2.03 -3.81
N ARG A 49 14.45 -1.84 -4.66
CA ARG A 49 15.36 -2.90 -5.16
C ARG A 49 16.66 -3.03 -4.36
N SER A 50 17.03 -2.00 -3.60
CA SER A 50 18.32 -1.86 -2.94
C SER A 50 18.24 -2.04 -1.42
N ILE A 51 17.04 -1.96 -0.85
CA ILE A 51 16.82 -2.05 0.60
C ILE A 51 16.05 -3.34 0.95
N GLY A 52 16.48 -4.00 2.01
CA GLY A 52 15.83 -5.21 2.53
C GLY A 52 14.45 -4.94 3.17
N PRO A 53 13.72 -6.01 3.54
CA PRO A 53 12.32 -5.88 3.94
C PRO A 53 12.08 -5.15 5.26
N ALA A 54 13.11 -5.07 6.13
CA ALA A 54 13.01 -4.46 7.46
C ALA A 54 12.54 -2.99 7.43
N MET A 55 12.90 -2.23 6.40
CA MET A 55 12.44 -0.84 6.24
C MET A 55 10.92 -0.76 6.10
N PHE A 56 10.33 -1.65 5.29
CA PHE A 56 8.89 -1.67 5.05
C PHE A 56 8.12 -2.30 6.22
N GLU A 57 8.73 -3.24 6.94
CA GLU A 57 8.19 -3.76 8.19
C GLU A 57 8.08 -2.66 9.26
N GLY A 58 9.14 -1.85 9.44
CA GLY A 58 9.09 -0.70 10.35
C GLY A 58 8.03 0.33 9.96
N GLU A 59 7.88 0.62 8.66
CA GLU A 59 6.81 1.49 8.16
C GLU A 59 5.41 0.92 8.45
N ALA A 60 5.19 -0.37 8.19
CA ALA A 60 3.93 -1.05 8.44
C ALA A 60 3.55 -1.03 9.92
N LEU A 61 4.50 -1.30 10.81
CA LEU A 61 4.31 -1.25 12.26
C LEU A 61 3.95 0.16 12.73
N GLY A 62 4.68 1.19 12.28
CA GLY A 62 4.39 2.57 12.64
C GLY A 62 3.01 3.05 12.18
N LEU A 63 2.63 2.72 10.93
CA LEU A 63 1.30 3.03 10.41
C LEU A 63 0.19 2.24 11.11
N GLY A 64 0.43 0.97 11.45
CA GLY A 64 -0.50 0.15 12.22
C GLY A 64 -0.78 0.76 13.60
N ALA A 65 0.28 1.12 14.33
CA ALA A 65 0.15 1.78 15.63
C ALA A 65 -0.63 3.10 15.53
N MET A 66 -0.31 3.96 14.55
CA MET A 66 -1.06 5.20 14.34
C MET A 66 -2.53 4.94 13.97
N TYR A 67 -2.81 3.96 13.13
CA TYR A 67 -4.17 3.59 12.70
C TYR A 67 -5.02 3.13 13.89
N GLU A 68 -4.46 2.33 14.79
CA GLU A 68 -5.14 1.82 15.98
C GLU A 68 -5.55 2.94 16.95
N THR A 69 -4.76 4.01 17.06
CA THR A 69 -5.09 5.14 17.94
C THR A 69 -6.36 5.88 17.53
N ARG A 70 -6.75 5.80 16.25
CA ARG A 70 -7.89 6.54 15.68
C ARG A 70 -7.82 8.06 15.92
N THR A 71 -6.62 8.62 16.07
CA THR A 71 -6.41 10.05 16.35
C THR A 71 -6.27 10.89 15.08
N ILE A 72 -5.57 10.36 14.09
CA ILE A 72 -5.32 11.00 12.80
C ILE A 72 -5.62 10.04 11.65
N ARG A 73 -5.86 10.59 10.46
CA ARG A 73 -6.02 9.78 9.25
C ARG A 73 -4.65 9.32 8.77
N VAL A 74 -4.45 8.00 8.80
CA VAL A 74 -3.31 7.33 8.20
C VAL A 74 -3.81 6.19 7.30
N PRO A 75 -3.06 5.83 6.23
CA PRO A 75 -3.39 4.66 5.44
C PRO A 75 -3.29 3.39 6.30
N ARG A 76 -4.21 2.44 6.07
CA ARG A 76 -4.14 1.13 6.71
C ARG A 76 -3.07 0.26 6.02
N PRO A 77 -2.08 -0.27 6.74
CA PRO A 77 -1.14 -1.22 6.17
C PRO A 77 -1.79 -2.59 5.93
N PHE A 78 -1.52 -3.21 4.78
CA PHE A 78 -2.04 -4.54 4.43
C PHE A 78 -0.96 -5.59 4.44
N LYS A 79 0.11 -5.37 3.67
CA LYS A 79 1.16 -6.37 3.48
C LYS A 79 2.48 -5.71 3.16
N HIS A 80 3.55 -6.28 3.72
CA HIS A 80 4.91 -6.09 3.25
C HIS A 80 5.51 -7.45 2.90
N CYS A 81 6.20 -7.56 1.76
CA CYS A 81 6.80 -8.82 1.35
C CYS A 81 7.97 -8.61 0.39
N ARG A 82 8.88 -9.59 0.34
CA ARG A 82 9.90 -9.66 -0.70
C ARG A 82 9.30 -10.34 -1.93
N LEU A 83 9.35 -9.65 -3.05
CA LEU A 83 8.91 -10.11 -4.36
C LEU A 83 10.11 -10.73 -5.08
N GLU A 84 10.08 -12.05 -5.24
CA GLU A 84 11.03 -12.79 -6.09
C GLU A 84 10.46 -12.90 -7.51
N PRO A 85 11.31 -12.94 -8.56
CA PRO A 85 12.79 -12.89 -8.53
C PRO A 85 13.38 -11.47 -8.41
N TYR A 86 12.52 -10.45 -8.32
CA TYR A 86 12.93 -9.07 -8.58
C TYR A 86 13.76 -8.42 -7.46
N ARG A 87 14.02 -9.11 -6.34
CA ARG A 87 14.62 -8.54 -5.12
C ARG A 87 13.95 -7.21 -4.73
N VAL A 88 12.66 -7.06 -5.05
CA VAL A 88 11.88 -5.88 -4.75
C VAL A 88 11.14 -6.14 -3.46
N VAL A 89 11.25 -5.26 -2.47
CA VAL A 89 10.31 -5.31 -1.36
C VAL A 89 9.15 -4.38 -1.67
N ALA A 90 7.93 -4.87 -1.53
CA ALA A 90 6.71 -4.10 -1.70
C ALA A 90 6.02 -3.85 -0.35
N HIS A 91 5.44 -2.65 -0.18
CA HIS A 91 4.52 -2.32 0.90
C HIS A 91 3.22 -1.80 0.30
N THR A 92 2.11 -2.48 0.59
CA THR A 92 0.79 -2.15 0.06
C THR A 92 -0.09 -1.56 1.15
N LEU A 93 -0.64 -0.39 0.86
CA LEU A 93 -1.53 0.39 1.70
C LEU A 93 -2.86 0.58 0.97
N LEU A 94 -4.00 0.46 1.65
CA LEU A 94 -5.27 0.94 1.08
C LEU A 94 -5.44 2.41 1.46
N TRP A 95 -5.58 3.26 0.45
CA TRP A 95 -5.99 4.63 0.60
C TRP A 95 -7.47 4.73 0.27
N ASN A 96 -8.32 4.61 1.28
CA ASN A 96 -9.74 4.87 1.09
C ASN A 96 -10.02 6.35 1.38
N SER A 97 -10.55 7.10 0.40
CA SER A 97 -11.14 8.41 0.69
C SER A 97 -12.41 8.30 1.54
N LEU A 98 -12.98 7.09 1.63
CA LEU A 98 -14.26 6.77 2.27
C LEU A 98 -14.15 5.97 3.57
N SER A 99 -13.02 5.94 4.28
CA SER A 99 -13.05 5.57 5.71
C SER A 99 -13.72 6.69 6.51
N LEU A 100 -15.04 6.78 6.34
CA LEU A 100 -16.01 7.65 7.00
C LEU A 100 -16.72 6.92 8.16
N ASP A 101 -16.01 6.05 8.87
CA ASP A 101 -16.45 5.58 10.19
C ASP A 101 -15.63 6.29 11.28
N HIS A 102 -15.82 7.60 11.41
CA HIS A 102 -15.20 8.38 12.49
C HIS A 102 -16.17 9.42 13.09
N PRO A 103 -16.86 9.07 14.18
CA PRO A 103 -17.40 10.05 15.12
C PRO A 103 -16.25 10.51 16.04
N GLY A 104 -15.40 11.43 15.57
CA GLY A 104 -14.37 12.00 16.46
C GLY A 104 -13.12 12.63 15.83
N ALA A 105 -13.00 12.67 14.50
CA ALA A 105 -11.90 13.44 13.90
C ALA A 105 -12.20 14.94 14.07
N ILE A 106 -11.40 15.60 14.92
CA ILE A 106 -11.43 17.06 15.12
C ILE A 106 -11.33 17.72 13.74
N ARG A 107 -12.34 18.53 13.41
CA ARG A 107 -12.40 19.34 12.19
C ARG A 107 -11.42 20.50 12.26
#